data_AF-A0A7U9SAC5-F1
#
_entry.id   AF-A0A7U9SAC5-F1
#
_cell.length_a   1.000
_cell.length_b   1.000
_cell.length_c   1.000
_cell.angle_alpha   90.00
_cell.angle_beta   90.00
_cell.angle_gamma   90.00
#
_symmetry.space_group_name_H-M   'P 1'
#
loop_
_entity.id
_entity.type
_entity.pdbx_description
1 polymer ?
#
loop_
_entity_poly.entity_id
_entity_poly.type
_entity_poly.pdbx_seq_one_letter_code
_entity_poly.pdbx_strand_id
1 'polypeptide(L)'
;MNSETVKKLNVPYLLSYILAPAAVTALCFFLGYTFFHDGGAGAAILFMVPPALSVLWWALGGKMIFKGKRKKLMNELERSGFLPNHTFDSDICTVVVDVEHGKIALIFFWNPFQNYVLPASRISKIWTDDGKTGMGPLTGSSRVSFLFTVDGIRIRVNTFTSNKRWRMDSDYILTGISKADMMAGVLTEAKERSV
;
A
#
# COMPACT_ATOMS: atom_id res chain seq x y z
N MET A 1 -9.92 -8.86 20.53
CA MET A 1 -10.18 -7.78 19.55
C MET A 1 -8.99 -6.84 19.63
N ASN A 2 -8.21 -6.65 18.55
CA ASN A 2 -6.94 -5.91 18.62
C ASN A 2 -7.20 -4.44 18.98
N SER A 3 -6.84 -4.05 20.21
CA SER A 3 -6.90 -2.69 20.74
C SER A 3 -5.76 -1.80 20.24
N GLU A 4 -4.94 -2.31 19.32
CA GLU A 4 -3.76 -1.60 18.86
C GLU A 4 -4.14 -0.46 17.92
N THR A 5 -3.48 0.68 18.09
CA THR A 5 -3.52 1.79 17.15
C THR A 5 -2.91 1.35 15.83
N VAL A 6 -3.59 1.67 14.72
CA VAL A 6 -3.07 1.37 13.39
C VAL A 6 -1.68 1.99 13.21
N LYS A 7 -0.72 1.22 12.71
CA LYS A 7 0.61 1.70 12.31
C LYS A 7 0.85 1.41 10.84
N LYS A 8 0.99 2.47 10.06
CA LYS A 8 1.29 2.41 8.62
C LYS A 8 2.71 1.91 8.32
N LEU A 9 3.65 2.20 9.21
CA LEU A 9 5.08 1.97 9.05
C LEU A 9 5.60 1.08 10.17
N ASN A 10 6.29 0.02 9.79
CA ASN A 10 7.19 -0.72 10.66
C ASN A 10 8.61 -0.22 10.36
N VAL A 11 9.10 0.69 11.22
CA VAL A 11 10.42 1.35 11.02
C VAL A 11 11.56 0.34 10.91
N PRO A 12 11.66 -0.70 11.77
CA PRO A 12 12.64 -1.78 11.60
C PRO A 12 12.57 -2.44 10.23
N TYR A 13 11.37 -2.78 9.75
CA TYR A 13 11.20 -3.39 8.42
C TYR A 13 11.64 -2.43 7.31
N LEU A 14 11.18 -1.18 7.32
CA LEU A 14 11.56 -0.16 6.35
C LEU A 14 13.09 0.01 6.27
N LEU A 15 13.74 0.18 7.42
CA LEU A 15 15.19 0.36 7.50
C LEU A 15 15.92 -0.89 7.02
N SER A 16 15.52 -2.08 7.46
CA SER A 16 16.12 -3.33 7.01
C SER A 16 15.97 -3.55 5.50
N TYR A 17 14.83 -3.16 4.92
CA TYR A 17 14.55 -3.33 3.50
C TYR A 17 15.51 -2.53 2.62
N ILE A 18 15.87 -1.32 3.07
CA ILE A 18 16.77 -0.41 2.36
C ILE A 18 18.24 -0.72 2.69
N LEU A 19 18.57 -0.83 3.98
CA LEU A 19 19.94 -0.86 4.46
C LEU A 19 20.59 -2.25 4.37
N ALA A 20 19.84 -3.35 4.54
CA ALA A 20 20.45 -4.68 4.54
C ALA A 20 21.09 -5.03 3.17
N PRO A 21 20.42 -4.83 2.02
CA PRO A 21 21.05 -5.07 0.71
C PRO A 21 22.26 -4.16 0.46
N ALA A 22 22.17 -2.89 0.87
CA ALA A 22 23.27 -1.93 0.75
C ALA A 22 24.48 -2.34 1.60
N ALA A 23 24.26 -2.77 2.84
CA ALA A 23 25.31 -3.24 3.74
C ALA A 23 25.97 -4.53 3.22
N VAL A 24 25.18 -5.47 2.71
CA VAL A 24 25.70 -6.69 2.06
C VAL A 24 26.57 -6.33 0.85
N THR A 25 26.11 -5.39 0.03
CA THR A 25 26.88 -4.92 -1.14
C THR A 25 28.20 -4.27 -0.72
N ALA A 26 28.17 -3.38 0.28
CA ALA A 26 29.37 -2.72 0.79
C ALA A 26 30.38 -3.73 1.37
N LEU A 27 29.90 -4.74 2.10
CA LEU A 27 30.73 -5.82 2.62
C LEU A 27 31.37 -6.64 1.50
N CYS A 28 30.61 -6.99 0.46
CA CYS A 28 31.15 -7.70 -0.70
C CYS A 28 32.20 -6.88 -1.45
N PHE A 29 32.00 -5.57 -1.58
CA PHE A 29 32.99 -4.68 -2.20
C PHE A 29 34.27 -4.59 -1.38
N PHE A 30 34.15 -4.49 -0.05
CA PHE A 30 35.30 -4.51 0.84
C PHE A 30 36.09 -5.82 0.70
N LEU A 31 35.42 -6.97 0.73
CA LEU A 31 36.06 -8.28 0.55
C LEU A 31 36.69 -8.44 -0.84
N GLY A 32 36.01 -7.94 -1.89
CA GLY A 32 36.54 -7.94 -3.25
C GLY A 32 37.83 -7.12 -3.35
N TYR A 33 37.88 -5.97 -2.71
CA TYR A 33 39.07 -5.11 -2.68
C TYR A 33 40.23 -5.72 -1.87
N THR A 34 39.96 -6.36 -0.74
CA THR A 34 41.00 -6.91 0.15
C THR A 34 41.57 -8.24 -0.32
N PHE A 35 40.75 -9.13 -0.90
CA PHE A 35 41.16 -10.50 -1.24
C PHE A 35 41.36 -10.75 -2.74
N PHE A 36 40.79 -9.91 -3.62
CA PHE A 36 40.84 -10.08 -5.08
C PHE A 36 41.34 -8.81 -5.78
N HIS A 37 42.42 -8.23 -5.25
CA HIS A 37 42.99 -6.98 -5.76
C HIS A 37 43.47 -7.08 -7.20
N ASP A 38 44.03 -8.23 -7.59
CA ASP A 38 44.56 -8.49 -8.95
C ASP A 38 43.47 -8.90 -9.95
N GLY A 39 42.19 -8.84 -9.54
CA GLY A 39 41.05 -9.16 -10.38
C GLY A 39 40.70 -10.66 -10.43
N GLY A 40 40.19 -11.10 -11.57
CA GLY A 40 39.70 -12.47 -11.77
C GLY A 40 38.20 -12.66 -11.46
N ALA A 41 37.75 -13.91 -11.60
CA ALA A 41 36.33 -14.26 -11.47
C ALA A 41 35.75 -13.92 -10.08
N GLY A 42 36.55 -14.06 -9.01
CA GLY A 42 36.14 -13.72 -7.64
C GLY A 42 35.83 -12.23 -7.45
N ALA A 43 36.67 -11.34 -7.99
CA ALA A 43 36.41 -9.91 -8.01
C ALA A 43 35.12 -9.59 -8.79
N ALA A 44 34.97 -10.14 -10.00
CA ALA A 44 33.80 -9.89 -10.84
C ALA A 44 32.49 -10.30 -10.14
N ILE A 45 32.47 -11.45 -9.47
CA ILE A 45 31.29 -11.92 -8.72
C ILE A 45 30.96 -10.96 -7.58
N LEU A 46 31.94 -10.59 -6.75
CA LEU A 46 31.72 -9.74 -5.58
C LEU A 46 31.33 -8.30 -5.93
N PHE A 47 31.81 -7.77 -7.06
CA PHE A 47 31.49 -6.41 -7.48
C PHE A 47 30.20 -6.32 -8.33
N MET A 48 29.78 -7.38 -9.02
CA MET A 48 28.62 -7.32 -9.94
C MET A 48 27.36 -7.96 -9.35
N VAL A 49 27.48 -9.11 -8.68
CA VAL A 49 26.33 -9.89 -8.24
C VAL A 49 25.57 -9.24 -7.08
N PRO A 50 26.22 -8.80 -5.99
CA PRO A 50 25.52 -8.20 -4.85
C PRO A 50 24.75 -6.90 -5.19
N PRO A 51 25.30 -5.95 -5.99
CA PRO A 51 24.52 -4.81 -6.45
C PRO A 51 23.32 -5.21 -7.31
N ALA A 52 23.51 -6.14 -8.25
CA ALA A 52 22.42 -6.61 -9.10
C ALA A 52 21.29 -7.25 -8.28
N LEU A 53 21.64 -8.10 -7.30
CA LEU A 53 20.67 -8.68 -6.37
C LEU A 53 19.98 -7.63 -5.50
N SER A 54 20.70 -6.59 -5.06
CA SER A 54 20.12 -5.49 -4.28
C SER A 54 19.11 -4.67 -5.09
N VAL A 55 19.41 -4.39 -6.37
CA VAL A 55 18.47 -3.74 -7.29
C VAL A 55 17.23 -4.61 -7.52
N LEU A 56 17.42 -5.91 -7.76
CA LEU A 56 16.31 -6.86 -7.90
C LEU A 56 15.47 -6.92 -6.62
N TRP A 57 16.10 -6.91 -5.45
CA TRP A 57 15.42 -6.88 -4.16
C TRP A 57 14.56 -5.64 -4.00
N TRP A 58 15.08 -4.45 -4.29
CA TRP A 58 14.30 -3.21 -4.18
C TRP A 58 13.14 -3.14 -5.18
N ALA A 59 13.31 -3.73 -6.37
CA ALA A 59 12.26 -3.77 -7.39
C ALA A 59 11.14 -4.78 -7.09
N LEU A 60 11.47 -5.95 -6.53
CA LEU A 60 10.56 -7.09 -6.43
C LEU A 60 10.30 -7.58 -5.00
N GLY A 61 11.27 -7.50 -4.11
CA GLY A 61 11.23 -8.10 -2.77
C GLY A 61 10.02 -7.65 -1.96
N GLY A 62 9.77 -6.33 -1.91
CA GLY A 62 8.63 -5.79 -1.16
C GLY A 62 7.28 -6.27 -1.72
N LYS A 63 7.14 -6.34 -3.06
CA LYS A 63 5.92 -6.82 -3.72
C LYS A 63 5.66 -8.29 -3.41
N MET A 64 6.70 -9.12 -3.40
CA MET A 64 6.60 -10.54 -3.07
C MET A 64 6.16 -10.76 -1.62
N ILE A 65 6.80 -10.07 -0.67
CA ILE A 65 6.45 -10.15 0.76
C ILE A 65 5.00 -9.71 0.96
N PHE A 66 4.62 -8.55 0.43
CA PHE A 66 3.28 -8.01 0.58
C PHE A 66 2.21 -8.93 -0.02
N LYS A 67 2.44 -9.48 -1.22
CA LYS A 67 1.51 -10.43 -1.86
C LYS A 67 1.32 -11.69 -1.01
N GLY A 68 2.41 -12.24 -0.46
CA GLY A 68 2.34 -13.40 0.42
C GLY A 68 1.57 -13.12 1.71
N LYS A 69 1.83 -11.97 2.35
CA LYS A 69 1.14 -11.57 3.59
C LYS A 69 -0.32 -11.21 3.37
N ARG A 70 -0.66 -10.54 2.26
CA ARG A 70 -2.05 -10.29 1.85
C ARG A 70 -2.81 -11.60 1.66
N LYS A 71 -2.23 -12.60 0.98
CA LYS A 71 -2.86 -13.93 0.85
C LYS A 71 -3.10 -14.57 2.21
N LYS A 72 -2.13 -14.47 3.12
CA LYS A 72 -2.29 -14.98 4.49
C LYS A 72 -3.44 -14.26 5.22
N LEU A 73 -3.53 -12.94 5.12
CA LEU A 73 -4.64 -12.16 5.68
C LEU A 73 -5.98 -12.67 5.14
N MET A 74 -6.14 -12.84 3.83
CA MET A 74 -7.42 -13.29 3.25
C MET A 74 -7.85 -14.64 3.83
N ASN A 75 -6.91 -15.59 3.92
CA ASN A 75 -7.17 -16.89 4.53
C ASN A 75 -7.52 -16.80 6.03
N GLU A 76 -6.90 -15.87 6.77
CA GLU A 76 -7.22 -15.62 8.18
C GLU A 76 -8.62 -15.00 8.34
N LEU A 77 -9.00 -14.08 7.45
CA LEU A 77 -10.33 -13.47 7.43
C LEU A 77 -11.41 -14.52 7.19
N GLU A 78 -11.26 -15.35 6.15
CA GLU A 78 -12.20 -16.45 5.83
C GLU A 78 -12.40 -17.40 7.01
N ARG A 79 -11.34 -17.74 7.75
CA ARG A 79 -11.40 -18.60 8.93
C ARG A 79 -12.06 -17.94 10.14
N SER A 80 -12.02 -16.61 10.22
CA SER A 80 -12.54 -15.85 11.35
C SER A 80 -14.05 -15.52 11.24
N GLY A 81 -14.70 -15.94 10.14
CA GLY A 81 -16.09 -15.58 9.84
C GLY A 81 -16.24 -14.14 9.33
N PHE A 82 -15.14 -13.49 8.95
CA PHE A 82 -15.17 -12.19 8.30
C PHE A 82 -15.70 -12.35 6.87
N LEU A 83 -16.69 -11.55 6.50
CA LEU A 83 -17.33 -11.58 5.19
C LEU A 83 -16.77 -10.45 4.32
N PRO A 84 -15.84 -10.72 3.39
CA PRO A 84 -15.22 -9.67 2.58
C PRO A 84 -16.15 -9.21 1.46
N ASN A 85 -17.14 -8.36 1.77
CA ASN A 85 -18.07 -7.80 0.77
C ASN A 85 -17.34 -7.00 -0.30
N HIS A 86 -16.36 -6.18 0.12
CA HIS A 86 -15.59 -5.33 -0.79
C HIS A 86 -14.11 -5.35 -0.44
N THR A 87 -13.25 -5.33 -1.47
CA THR A 87 -11.80 -5.18 -1.32
C THR A 87 -11.33 -4.00 -2.16
N PHE A 88 -10.58 -3.10 -1.54
CA PHE A 88 -10.01 -1.91 -2.15
C PHE A 88 -8.48 -1.95 -2.01
N ASP A 89 -7.79 -1.86 -3.15
CA ASP A 89 -6.34 -1.81 -3.20
C ASP A 89 -5.85 -0.37 -3.43
N SER A 90 -5.10 0.15 -2.45
CA SER A 90 -4.28 1.35 -2.54
C SER A 90 -2.86 0.98 -2.97
N ASP A 91 -2.09 1.98 -3.38
CA ASP A 91 -0.66 1.84 -3.74
C ASP A 91 0.17 1.21 -2.60
N ILE A 92 -0.25 1.39 -1.35
CA ILE A 92 0.52 0.97 -0.16
C ILE A 92 -0.34 0.26 0.91
N CYS A 93 -1.61 -0.01 0.63
CA CYS A 93 -2.54 -0.60 1.60
C CYS A 93 -3.60 -1.42 0.89
N THR A 94 -3.94 -2.59 1.41
CA THR A 94 -5.18 -3.29 1.02
C THR A 94 -6.18 -3.10 2.15
N VAL A 95 -7.40 -2.71 1.77
CA VAL A 95 -8.55 -2.50 2.65
C VAL A 95 -9.60 -3.54 2.28
N VAL A 96 -10.06 -4.32 3.23
CA VAL A 96 -11.18 -5.25 3.04
C VAL A 96 -12.30 -4.84 3.97
N VAL A 97 -13.53 -4.79 3.47
CA VAL A 97 -14.68 -4.32 4.20
C VAL A 97 -15.66 -5.46 4.38
N ASP A 98 -16.05 -5.69 5.63
CA ASP A 98 -17.16 -6.52 6.05
C ASP A 98 -18.28 -5.58 6.49
N VAL A 99 -19.23 -5.39 5.58
CA VAL A 99 -20.38 -4.51 5.80
C VAL A 99 -21.35 -5.16 6.80
N GLU A 100 -21.53 -6.49 6.72
CA GLU A 100 -22.47 -7.22 7.56
C GLU A 100 -22.13 -7.12 9.05
N HIS A 101 -20.85 -7.26 9.39
CA HIS A 101 -20.38 -7.17 10.78
C HIS A 101 -19.77 -5.80 11.13
N GLY A 102 -19.84 -4.82 10.22
CA GLY A 102 -19.31 -3.48 10.44
C GLY A 102 -17.80 -3.44 10.73
N LYS A 103 -17.00 -4.27 10.05
CA LYS A 103 -15.55 -4.40 10.27
C LYS A 103 -14.76 -4.03 9.03
N ILE A 104 -13.54 -3.56 9.25
CA ILE A 104 -12.54 -3.35 8.20
C ILE A 104 -11.28 -4.13 8.53
N ALA A 105 -10.67 -4.73 7.51
CA ALA A 105 -9.35 -5.29 7.59
C ALA A 105 -8.36 -4.43 6.79
N LEU A 106 -7.20 -4.13 7.38
CA LEU A 106 -6.15 -3.33 6.78
C LEU A 106 -4.83 -4.09 6.82
N ILE A 107 -4.08 -4.03 5.72
CA ILE A 107 -2.68 -4.44 5.65
C ILE A 107 -1.89 -3.41 4.86
N PHE A 108 -0.76 -2.98 5.42
CA PHE A 108 0.09 -1.94 4.82
C PHE A 108 1.35 -2.57 4.21
N PHE A 109 1.78 -2.02 3.07
CA PHE A 109 3.00 -2.44 2.39
C PHE A 109 4.24 -2.29 3.27
N TRP A 110 4.33 -1.19 4.02
CA TRP A 110 5.44 -0.90 4.93
C TRP A 110 5.22 -1.40 6.36
N ASN A 111 4.11 -2.11 6.62
CA ASN A 111 3.90 -2.87 7.83
C ASN A 111 3.18 -4.20 7.51
N PRO A 112 3.80 -5.08 6.71
CA PRO A 112 3.11 -6.25 6.14
C PRO A 112 3.00 -7.41 7.14
N PHE A 113 3.59 -7.29 8.33
CA PHE A 113 3.59 -8.33 9.36
C PHE A 113 2.49 -8.13 10.41
N GLN A 114 1.78 -7.00 10.35
CA GLN A 114 0.70 -6.67 11.28
C GLN A 114 -0.59 -6.48 10.50
N ASN A 115 -1.53 -7.39 10.76
CA ASN A 115 -2.88 -7.37 10.21
C ASN A 115 -3.80 -6.63 11.18
N TYR A 116 -4.58 -5.68 10.69
CA TYR A 116 -5.55 -4.97 11.51
C TYR A 116 -6.94 -5.40 11.11
N VAL A 117 -7.71 -5.97 12.03
CA VAL A 117 -9.15 -6.20 11.87
C VAL A 117 -9.85 -5.36 12.93
N LEU A 118 -10.55 -4.33 12.50
CA LEU A 118 -11.03 -3.24 13.35
C LEU A 118 -12.50 -2.97 13.08
N PRO A 119 -13.26 -2.50 14.09
CA PRO A 119 -14.60 -1.98 13.84
C PRO A 119 -14.53 -0.72 12.95
N ALA A 120 -15.45 -0.61 12.01
CA ALA A 120 -15.54 0.53 11.08
C ALA A 120 -15.88 1.84 11.81
N SER A 121 -16.41 1.77 13.04
CA SER A 121 -16.60 2.93 13.93
C SER A 121 -15.33 3.74 14.19
N ARG A 122 -14.14 3.13 14.08
CA ARG A 122 -12.84 3.83 14.20
C ARG A 122 -12.53 4.79 13.03
N ILE A 123 -13.30 4.75 11.96
CA ILE A 123 -13.12 5.67 10.83
C ILE A 123 -13.61 7.06 11.24
N SER A 124 -12.70 8.04 11.31
CA SER A 124 -13.01 9.40 11.74
C SER A 124 -13.57 10.27 10.61
N LYS A 125 -13.11 10.05 9.38
CA LYS A 125 -13.53 10.85 8.21
C LYS A 125 -13.51 9.99 6.95
N ILE A 126 -14.49 10.19 6.06
CA ILE A 126 -14.61 9.57 4.74
C ILE A 126 -14.94 10.68 3.74
N TRP A 127 -14.27 10.76 2.59
CA TRP A 127 -14.58 11.73 1.55
C TRP A 127 -14.00 11.33 0.19
N THR A 128 -14.60 11.87 -0.87
CA THR A 128 -14.10 11.77 -2.24
C THR A 128 -13.19 12.96 -2.57
N ASP A 129 -12.09 12.70 -3.26
CA ASP A 129 -11.15 13.69 -3.81
C ASP A 129 -11.12 13.53 -5.32
N ASP A 130 -11.72 14.50 -6.01
CA ASP A 130 -11.82 14.56 -7.47
C ASP A 130 -10.49 14.93 -8.15
N GLY A 131 -9.47 15.30 -7.36
CA GLY A 131 -8.15 15.70 -7.84
C GLY A 131 -8.17 16.93 -8.74
N LYS A 132 -9.23 17.75 -8.67
CA LYS A 132 -9.36 18.95 -9.49
C LYS A 132 -8.23 19.93 -9.17
N THR A 133 -7.50 20.31 -10.21
CA THR A 133 -6.43 21.32 -10.11
C THR A 133 -6.60 22.34 -11.23
N GLY A 134 -5.77 23.39 -11.24
CA GLY A 134 -5.74 24.42 -12.30
C GLY A 134 -6.90 25.42 -12.20
N MET A 135 -6.93 26.37 -13.14
CA MET A 135 -7.92 27.45 -13.18
C MET A 135 -8.49 27.62 -14.59
N GLY A 136 -9.78 27.93 -14.69
CA GLY A 136 -10.45 28.24 -15.96
C GLY A 136 -10.37 27.09 -16.97
N PRO A 137 -10.01 27.35 -18.25
CA PRO A 137 -9.91 26.32 -19.30
C PRO A 137 -8.87 25.22 -19.02
N LEU A 138 -7.91 25.47 -18.11
CA LEU A 138 -6.92 24.48 -17.72
C LEU A 138 -7.42 23.55 -16.61
N THR A 139 -8.63 23.73 -16.11
CA THR A 139 -9.20 22.91 -15.03
C THR A 139 -9.28 21.45 -15.44
N GLY A 140 -8.77 20.57 -14.58
CA GLY A 140 -8.78 19.14 -14.85
C GLY A 140 -8.12 18.34 -13.75
N SER A 141 -8.18 17.02 -13.91
CA SER A 141 -7.64 16.05 -12.98
C SER A 141 -6.97 14.92 -13.74
N SER A 142 -5.93 14.35 -13.13
CA SER A 142 -5.29 13.11 -13.58
C SER A 142 -5.55 11.96 -12.60
N ARG A 143 -6.26 12.22 -11.50
CA ARG A 143 -6.49 11.23 -10.45
C ARG A 143 -7.77 11.53 -9.68
N VAL A 144 -8.63 10.52 -9.54
CA VAL A 144 -9.74 10.53 -8.61
C VAL A 144 -9.51 9.45 -7.56
N SER A 145 -9.86 9.74 -6.32
CA SER A 145 -9.65 8.81 -5.21
C SER A 145 -10.69 9.01 -4.14
N PHE A 146 -10.99 7.94 -3.40
CA PHE A 146 -11.65 8.05 -2.11
C PHE A 146 -10.60 8.04 -1.00
N LEU A 147 -10.86 8.79 0.06
CA LEU A 147 -10.02 8.87 1.24
C LEU A 147 -10.81 8.62 2.50
N PHE A 148 -10.15 8.01 3.45
CA PHE A 148 -10.67 7.88 4.79
C PHE A 148 -9.54 7.93 5.81
N THR A 149 -9.89 8.22 7.06
CA THR A 149 -8.93 8.33 8.16
C THR A 149 -9.29 7.35 9.27
N VAL A 150 -8.33 6.55 9.69
CA VAL A 150 -8.44 5.63 10.82
C VAL A 150 -7.28 5.90 11.76
N ASP A 151 -7.55 6.16 13.04
CA ASP A 151 -6.52 6.48 14.05
C ASP A 151 -5.55 7.60 13.63
N GLY A 152 -6.06 8.63 12.95
CA GLY A 152 -5.23 9.73 12.43
C GLY A 152 -4.41 9.40 11.17
N ILE A 153 -4.44 8.15 10.69
CA ILE A 153 -3.79 7.74 9.45
C ILE A 153 -4.74 7.89 8.29
N ARG A 154 -4.35 8.72 7.32
CA ARG A 154 -5.07 8.90 6.06
C ARG A 154 -4.73 7.79 5.07
N ILE A 155 -5.75 7.08 4.62
CA ILE A 155 -5.68 6.06 3.57
C ILE A 155 -6.34 6.66 2.32
N ARG A 156 -5.65 6.53 1.18
CA ARG A 156 -6.13 6.98 -0.13
C ARG A 156 -6.21 5.78 -1.03
N VAL A 157 -7.35 5.57 -1.67
CA VAL A 157 -7.52 4.55 -2.69
C VAL A 157 -7.90 5.23 -3.98
N ASN A 158 -7.13 4.99 -5.04
CA ASN A 158 -7.35 5.62 -6.33
C ASN A 158 -8.45 4.85 -7.09
N THR A 159 -9.47 5.56 -7.54
CA THR A 159 -10.52 5.02 -8.41
C THR A 159 -10.27 5.33 -9.88
N PHE A 160 -9.46 6.35 -10.14
CA PHE A 160 -8.95 6.69 -11.46
C PHE A 160 -7.53 7.26 -11.35
N THR A 161 -6.65 6.86 -12.26
CA THR A 161 -5.31 7.44 -12.44
C THR A 161 -4.98 7.50 -13.93
N SER A 162 -4.38 8.60 -14.38
CA SER A 162 -3.91 8.75 -15.75
C SER A 162 -2.61 9.55 -15.81
N ASN A 163 -1.78 9.25 -16.80
CA ASN A 163 -0.60 10.05 -17.13
C ASN A 163 -0.96 11.34 -17.90
N LYS A 164 -2.24 11.48 -18.28
CA LYS A 164 -2.77 12.67 -18.94
C LYS A 164 -3.75 13.38 -18.01
N ARG A 165 -3.87 14.69 -18.22
CA ARG A 165 -4.86 15.52 -17.55
C ARG A 165 -6.16 15.46 -18.34
N TRP A 166 -7.25 15.17 -17.64
CA TRP A 166 -8.59 15.09 -18.21
C TRP A 166 -9.44 16.24 -17.67
N ARG A 167 -10.36 16.73 -18.51
CA ARG A 167 -11.36 17.72 -18.06
C ARG A 167 -12.31 17.09 -17.06
N MET A 168 -12.87 17.90 -16.18
CA MET A 168 -13.77 17.44 -15.12
C MET A 168 -15.09 16.85 -15.65
N ASP A 169 -15.49 17.26 -16.86
CA ASP A 169 -16.67 16.78 -17.58
C ASP A 169 -16.40 15.52 -18.41
N SER A 170 -15.19 14.96 -18.38
CA SER A 170 -14.89 13.73 -19.10
C SER A 170 -15.47 12.50 -18.40
N ASP A 171 -15.96 11.54 -19.17
CA ASP A 171 -16.52 10.29 -18.66
C ASP A 171 -15.55 9.53 -17.74
N TYR A 172 -14.24 9.63 -17.99
CA TYR A 172 -13.20 9.04 -17.14
C TYR A 172 -13.22 9.60 -15.71
N ILE A 173 -13.30 10.93 -15.58
CA ILE A 173 -13.34 11.61 -14.29
C ILE A 173 -14.68 11.36 -13.60
N LEU A 174 -15.79 11.52 -14.32
CA LEU A 174 -17.13 11.28 -13.79
C LEU A 174 -17.30 9.84 -13.27
N THR A 175 -16.82 8.86 -14.03
CA THR A 175 -16.79 7.45 -13.62
C THR A 175 -15.89 7.25 -12.40
N GLY A 176 -14.73 7.90 -12.37
CA GLY A 176 -13.82 7.87 -11.22
C GLY A 176 -14.46 8.40 -9.94
N ILE A 177 -15.19 9.52 -10.04
CA ILE A 177 -15.91 10.15 -8.93
C ILE A 177 -17.04 9.23 -8.47
N SER A 178 -17.88 8.75 -9.38
CA SER A 178 -18.97 7.82 -9.05
C SER A 178 -18.48 6.56 -8.33
N LYS A 179 -17.35 5.98 -8.77
CA LYS A 179 -16.71 4.86 -8.05
C LYS A 179 -16.24 5.27 -6.65
N ALA A 180 -15.63 6.45 -6.51
CA ALA A 180 -15.14 6.91 -5.22
C ALA A 180 -16.28 7.15 -4.24
N ASP A 181 -17.39 7.74 -4.70
CA ASP A 181 -18.59 7.97 -3.90
C ASP A 181 -19.25 6.65 -3.47
N MET A 182 -19.32 5.66 -4.37
CA MET A 182 -19.82 4.32 -4.02
C MET A 182 -18.95 3.66 -2.95
N MET A 183 -17.62 3.73 -3.07
CA MET A 183 -16.69 3.18 -2.06
C MET A 183 -16.78 3.91 -0.71
N ALA A 184 -16.95 5.23 -0.73
CA ALA A 184 -17.21 6.03 0.47
C ALA A 184 -18.53 5.65 1.13
N GLY A 185 -19.57 5.38 0.33
CA GLY A 185 -20.87 4.88 0.79
C GLY A 185 -20.73 3.53 1.51
N VAL A 186 -20.03 2.57 0.92
CA VAL A 186 -19.76 1.24 1.52
C VAL A 186 -19.10 1.37 2.90
N LEU A 187 -18.11 2.24 3.05
CA LEU A 187 -17.45 2.46 4.35
C LEU A 187 -18.34 3.16 5.36
N THR A 188 -19.24 4.04 4.89
CA THR A 188 -20.23 4.72 5.75
C THR A 188 -21.25 3.72 6.27
N GLU A 189 -21.76 2.85 5.40
CA GLU A 189 -22.68 1.78 5.78
C GLU A 189 -22.04 0.80 6.78
N ALA A 190 -20.81 0.35 6.51
CA ALA A 190 -20.08 -0.50 7.45
C ALA A 190 -19.87 0.19 8.81
N LYS A 191 -19.63 1.51 8.81
CA LYS A 191 -19.50 2.30 10.03
C LYS A 191 -20.81 2.40 10.82
N GLU A 192 -21.94 2.56 10.15
CA GLU A 192 -23.27 2.60 10.78
C GLU A 192 -23.66 1.25 11.39
N ARG A 193 -23.27 0.14 10.76
CA ARG A 193 -23.49 -1.22 11.26
C ARG A 193 -22.49 -1.66 12.33
N SER A 194 -21.43 -0.88 12.56
CA SER A 194 -20.40 -1.14 13.56
C SER A 194 -20.90 -0.75 14.95
N VAL A 195 -21.73 -1.61 15.57
CA VAL A 195 -22.20 -1.47 16.96
C VAL A 195 -21.10 -1.83 17.96
#